data_AF-A0A1V1NRD9-F1
#
_entry.id   AF-A0A1V1NRD9-F1
#
_cell.length_a   1.000
_cell.length_b   1.000
_cell.length_c   1.000
_cell.angle_alpha   90.00
_cell.angle_beta   90.00
_cell.angle_gamma   90.00
#
_symmetry.space_group_name_H-M   'P 1'
#
loop_
_entity.id
_entity.type
_entity.pdbx_description
1 polymer ?
#
loop_
_entity_poly.entity_id
_entity_poly.type
_entity_poly.pdbx_seq_one_letter_code
_entity_poly.pdbx_strand_id
1 'polypeptide(L)' 'CDKATETVYDVSEDITFVADGTVEQNLTIGTVIPPDYTITPSSGANGTIDPATAVKVEKNGSVSFTITPDQGL' A
#
# COMPACT_ATOMS: atom_id res chain seq x y z
N CYS A 1 -26.07 -6.65 -20.53
CA CYS A 1 -24.91 -6.95 -19.67
C CYS A 1 -25.00 -5.98 -18.52
N ASP A 2 -25.66 -6.41 -17.44
CA ASP A 2 -25.78 -5.61 -16.23
C ASP A 2 -24.38 -5.37 -15.68
N LYS A 3 -23.96 -4.11 -15.69
CA LYS A 3 -22.80 -3.70 -14.91
C LYS A 3 -23.29 -3.64 -13.47
N ALA A 4 -22.96 -4.66 -12.68
CA ALA A 4 -23.15 -4.59 -11.24
C ALA A 4 -22.44 -3.32 -10.74
N THR A 5 -23.19 -2.43 -10.10
CA THR A 5 -22.64 -1.27 -9.40
C THR A 5 -22.03 -1.79 -8.10
N GLU A 6 -20.70 -1.92 -8.07
CA GLU A 6 -19.97 -2.28 -6.86
C GLU A 6 -19.92 -1.04 -5.95
N THR A 7 -20.74 -1.03 -4.91
CA THR A 7 -20.69 0.01 -3.88
C THR A 7 -19.63 -0.39 -2.86
N VAL A 8 -18.51 0.31 -2.87
CA VAL A 8 -17.44 0.16 -1.87
C VAL A 8 -17.86 0.94 -0.62
N TYR A 9 -18.17 0.23 0.46
CA TYR A 9 -18.49 0.85 1.76
C TYR A 9 -17.21 0.98 2.60
N ASP A 10 -16.95 2.18 3.14
CA ASP A 10 -15.90 2.39 4.14
C ASP A 10 -16.40 1.80 5.48
N VAL A 11 -15.76 0.72 5.95
CA VAL A 11 -16.12 0.01 7.18
C VAL A 11 -15.48 0.64 8.42
N SER A 12 -15.41 1.96 8.47
CA SER A 12 -14.97 2.71 9.65
C SER A 12 -16.03 2.79 10.76
N GLU A 13 -17.23 2.24 10.55
CA GLU A 13 -18.36 2.20 11.49
C GLU A 13 -18.94 0.79 11.67
N ASP A 14 -19.69 0.56 12.75
CA ASP A 14 -20.35 -0.71 13.04
C ASP A 14 -21.43 -1.05 11.99
N ILE A 15 -21.28 -2.17 11.28
CA ILE A 15 -22.31 -2.67 10.34
C ILE A 15 -23.42 -3.37 11.12
N THR A 16 -24.66 -2.88 11.01
CA THR A 16 -25.85 -3.53 11.57
C THR A 16 -26.69 -4.18 10.47
N PHE A 17 -26.86 -5.49 10.53
CA PHE A 17 -27.75 -6.22 9.62
C PHE A 17 -29.18 -6.25 10.20
N VAL A 18 -30.14 -5.73 9.44
CA VAL A 18 -31.57 -5.86 9.77
C VAL A 18 -32.11 -7.09 9.03
N ALA A 19 -32.54 -8.10 9.76
CA ALA A 19 -33.19 -9.27 9.16
C ALA A 19 -34.60 -8.88 8.68
N ASP A 20 -34.85 -8.94 7.37
CA ASP A 20 -36.16 -8.60 6.75
C ASP A 20 -37.01 -9.82 6.38
N GLY A 21 -36.55 -11.02 6.74
CA GLY A 21 -37.33 -12.26 6.61
C GLY A 21 -37.17 -13.03 5.30
N THR A 22 -36.27 -12.67 4.38
CA THR A 22 -35.95 -13.54 3.23
C THR A 22 -34.46 -13.57 2.86
N VAL A 23 -33.95 -14.80 2.63
CA VAL A 23 -32.65 -15.20 2.01
C VAL A 23 -31.37 -14.96 2.83
N GLU A 24 -30.40 -15.87 2.66
CA GLU A 24 -29.03 -15.75 3.15
C GLU A 24 -28.39 -14.43 2.67
N GLN A 25 -28.21 -13.49 3.59
CA GLN A 25 -27.47 -12.26 3.34
C GLN A 25 -25.97 -12.58 3.42
N ASN A 26 -25.32 -12.82 2.28
CA ASN A 26 -23.87 -12.93 2.25
C ASN A 26 -23.23 -11.53 2.24
N LEU A 27 -22.37 -11.25 3.24
CA LEU A 27 -21.47 -10.10 3.19
C LEU A 27 -20.09 -10.60 2.79
N THR A 28 -19.57 -10.07 1.68
CA THR A 28 -18.17 -10.28 1.30
C THR A 28 -17.37 -9.06 1.71
N ILE A 29 -16.50 -9.20 2.71
CA ILE A 29 -15.56 -8.14 3.10
C ILE A 29 -14.29 -8.33 2.28
N GLY A 30 -13.97 -7.36 1.42
CA GLY A 30 -12.68 -7.29 0.76
C GLY A 30 -11.60 -6.87 1.75
N THR A 31 -10.45 -7.53 1.71
CA THR A 31 -9.25 -7.01 2.39
C THR A 31 -8.75 -5.79 1.64
N VAL A 32 -8.72 -4.63 2.30
CA VAL A 32 -8.00 -3.47 1.77
C VAL A 32 -6.51 -3.69 2.00
N ILE A 33 -5.78 -4.08 0.95
CA ILE A 33 -4.33 -4.14 1.00
C ILE A 33 -3.83 -2.70 0.76
N PRO A 34 -3.17 -2.06 1.73
CA PRO A 34 -2.65 -0.71 1.52
C PRO A 34 -1.59 -0.73 0.40
N PRO A 35 -1.46 0.36 -0.37
CA PRO A 35 -0.50 0.40 -1.46
C PRO A 35 0.94 0.33 -0.93
N ASP A 36 1.78 -0.43 -1.63
CA ASP A 36 3.24 -0.36 -1.46
C ASP A 36 3.78 0.92 -2.10
N TYR A 37 4.84 1.45 -1.49
CA TYR A 37 5.61 2.57 -2.03
C TYR A 37 6.88 2.05 -2.68
N THR A 38 7.21 2.56 -3.87
CA THR A 38 8.51 2.28 -4.51
C THR A 38 9.43 3.48 -4.33
N ILE A 39 10.54 3.29 -3.65
CA ILE A 39 11.58 4.29 -3.45
C ILE A 39 12.70 4.01 -4.45
N THR A 40 12.97 4.97 -5.34
CA THR A 40 14.05 4.89 -6.33
C THR A 40 15.18 5.82 -5.92
N PRO A 41 16.26 5.29 -5.31
CA PRO A 41 17.40 6.09 -4.89
C PRO A 41 18.24 6.53 -6.11
N SER A 42 18.88 7.69 -5.99
CA SER A 42 19.83 8.20 -6.98
C SER A 42 20.97 8.93 -6.29
N SER A 43 22.22 8.67 -6.70
CA SER A 43 23.39 9.45 -6.26
C SER A 43 23.99 10.25 -7.42
N GLY A 44 24.60 11.39 -7.09
CA GLY A 44 25.39 12.19 -8.03
C GLY A 44 26.82 11.64 -8.19
N ALA A 45 27.66 12.36 -8.94
CA ALA A 45 28.99 11.87 -9.33
C ALA A 45 30.03 11.72 -8.19
N ASN A 46 29.78 12.30 -7.01
CA ASN A 46 30.77 12.39 -5.92
C ASN A 46 30.39 11.50 -4.71
N GLY A 47 29.67 10.42 -4.96
CA GLY A 47 29.30 9.49 -3.91
C GLY A 47 28.33 8.40 -4.38
N THR A 48 28.09 7.46 -3.47
CA THR A 48 27.23 6.30 -3.67
C THR A 48 26.12 6.26 -2.64
N ILE A 49 25.01 5.62 -3.00
CA ILE A 49 23.90 5.30 -2.11
C ILE A 49 23.65 3.79 -2.14
N ASP A 50 23.48 3.16 -0.98
CA ASP A 50 23.19 1.74 -0.84
C ASP A 50 21.92 1.53 0.01
N PRO A 51 20.95 0.71 -0.43
CA PRO A 51 20.87 0.06 -1.74
C PRO A 51 20.70 1.06 -2.89
N ALA A 52 21.38 0.83 -4.01
CA ALA A 52 21.28 1.65 -5.24
C ALA A 52 20.10 1.24 -6.16
N THR A 53 19.25 0.33 -5.70
CA THR A 53 18.13 -0.23 -6.48
C THR A 53 16.79 0.17 -5.88
N ALA A 54 15.73 0.10 -6.68
CA ALA A 54 14.40 0.44 -6.23
C ALA A 54 13.94 -0.50 -5.09
N VAL A 55 13.47 0.06 -3.99
CA VAL A 55 13.00 -0.69 -2.82
C VAL A 55 11.49 -0.49 -2.66
N LYS A 56 10.76 -1.60 -2.49
CA LYS A 56 9.36 -1.57 -2.09
C LYS A 56 9.24 -1.47 -0.57
N VAL A 57 8.39 -0.58 -0.09
CA VAL A 57 8.10 -0.39 1.33
C VAL A 57 6.60 -0.40 1.53
N GLU A 58 6.15 -1.25 2.45
CA GLU A 58 4.74 -1.32 2.84
C GLU A 58 4.29 -0.01 3.50
N LYS A 59 2.99 0.24 3.53
CA LYS A 59 2.44 1.36 4.29
C LYS A 59 2.84 1.28 5.77
N ASN A 60 3.34 2.39 6.29
CA ASN A 60 3.93 2.52 7.63
C ASN A 60 5.24 1.73 7.86
N GLY A 61 5.79 1.11 6.81
CA GLY A 61 7.11 0.50 6.84
C GLY A 61 8.24 1.54 6.83
N SER A 62 9.46 1.08 7.07
CA SER A 62 10.66 1.89 7.03
C SER A 62 11.77 1.21 6.24
N VAL A 63 12.65 2.02 5.65
CA VAL A 63 13.85 1.57 4.95
C VAL A 63 15.01 2.49 5.31
N SER A 64 16.23 1.95 5.37
CA SER A 64 17.45 2.72 5.58
C SER A 64 18.30 2.71 4.32
N PHE A 65 18.95 3.84 4.05
CA PHE A 65 19.95 3.97 3.00
C PHE A 65 21.24 4.48 3.62
N THR A 66 22.36 3.92 3.18
CA THR A 66 23.69 4.42 3.52
C THR A 66 24.22 5.26 2.37
N ILE A 67 24.67 6.48 2.69
CA ILE A 67 25.26 7.39 1.71
C ILE A 67 26.75 7.48 2.03
N THR A 68 27.58 7.20 1.03
CA THR A 68 29.04 7.23 1.16
C THR A 68 29.60 8.27 0.19
N PRO A 69 30.18 9.38 0.68
CA PRO A 69 30.92 10.31 -0.17
C PRO A 69 32.16 9.65 -0.78
N ASP A 70 32.52 10.05 -1.99
CA ASP A 70 33.82 9.67 -2.55
C ASP A 70 34.96 10.36 -1.78
N GLN A 71 36.08 9.68 -1.63
CA GLN A 71 37.27 10.28 -1.02
C GLN A 71 37.76 11.41 -1.95
N GLY A 72 37.71 12.66 -1.47
CA GLY A 72 38.19 13.81 -2.23
C GLY A 72 39.69 13.67 -2.48
N LEU A 73 40.07 13.33 -3.71
CA LEU A 73 41.45 13.34 -4.19
C LEU A 73 41.77 14.69 -4.85
#